data_AF-A0A949Y7R8-F1
#
_entry.id   AF-A0A949Y7R8-F1
#
_cell.length_a   1.000
_cell.length_b   1.000
_cell.length_c   1.000
_cell.angle_alpha   90.00
_cell.angle_beta   90.00
_cell.angle_gamma   90.00
#
_symmetry.space_group_name_H-M   'P 1'
#
loop_
_entity.id
_entity.type
_entity.pdbx_description
1 polymer ?
#
loop_
_entity_poly.entity_id
_entity_poly.type
_entity_poly.pdbx_seq_one_letter_code
_entity_poly.pdbx_strand_id
1 'polypeptide(L)' 'MSRVAAIIPARWGSTRFPGKALHGIAGKPLIQHVWQRCLEANIFDRIIVATDDMRIMETAFQFGAEVALTSPEHTSGT' A
#
# COMPACT_ATOMS: atom_id res chain seq x y z
N MET A 1 -22.59 1.35 -14.91
CA MET A 1 -22.11 1.28 -13.51
C MET A 1 -20.76 1.96 -13.43
N SER A 2 -20.55 2.83 -12.44
CA SER A 2 -19.25 3.44 -12.15
C SER A 2 -18.32 2.44 -11.49
N ARG A 3 -17.04 2.41 -11.88
CA ARG A 3 -16.00 1.62 -11.20
C ARG A 3 -15.29 2.49 -10.15
N VAL A 4 -14.97 1.91 -9.00
CA VAL A 4 -14.32 2.55 -7.87
C VAL A 4 -13.04 1.78 -7.54
N ALA A 5 -11.91 2.48 -7.46
CA ALA A 5 -10.63 1.90 -7.04
C ALA A 5 -10.14 2.53 -5.75
N ALA A 6 -9.57 1.72 -4.86
CA ALA A 6 -8.79 2.18 -3.72
C ALA A 6 -7.31 2.19 -4.08
N ILE A 7 -6.65 3.33 -3.93
CA ILE A 7 -5.20 3.45 -4.04
C ILE A 7 -4.64 3.64 -2.63
N ILE A 8 -3.64 2.83 -2.26
CA ILE A 8 -2.99 2.87 -0.95
C ILE A 8 -1.53 3.33 -1.15
N PRO A 9 -1.22 4.64 -1.02
CA PRO A 9 0.14 5.13 -1.10
C PRO A 9 0.98 4.64 0.08
N ALA A 10 2.09 3.96 -0.21
CA ALA A 10 3.00 3.39 0.77
C ALA A 10 4.45 3.72 0.41
N ARG A 11 4.95 4.85 0.90
CA ARG A 11 6.34 5.30 0.65
C ARG A 11 7.33 4.79 1.69
N TRP A 12 8.58 4.58 1.29
CA TRP A 12 9.65 4.23 2.22
C TRP A 12 10.11 5.41 3.10
N GLY A 13 10.20 6.60 2.50
CA GLY A 13 10.88 7.81 3.01
C GLY A 13 10.20 8.55 4.18
N SER A 14 9.69 7.85 5.18
CA SER A 14 9.22 8.45 6.43
C SER A 14 10.41 8.80 7.34
N THR A 15 10.63 10.09 7.60
CA THR A 15 11.78 10.58 8.38
C THR A 15 11.76 10.13 9.84
N ARG A 16 10.60 10.21 10.50
CA ARG A 16 10.43 9.82 11.90
C ARG A 16 10.22 8.32 12.12
N PHE A 17 9.86 7.60 11.06
CA PHE A 17 9.63 6.16 11.14
C PHE A 17 9.96 5.50 9.80
N PRO A 18 11.26 5.28 9.49
CA PRO A 18 11.68 4.67 8.24
C PRO A 18 11.11 3.27 8.07
N GLY A 19 10.65 2.92 6.87
CA GLY A 19 10.08 1.59 6.60
C GLY A 19 8.76 1.32 7.32
N LYS A 20 8.07 2.35 7.83
CA LYS A 20 6.79 2.23 8.57
C LYS A 20 5.78 1.28 7.92
N ALA A 21 5.68 1.28 6.58
CA ALA A 21 4.75 0.41 5.85
C ALA A 21 5.00 -1.09 6.12
N LEU A 22 6.25 -1.47 6.32
CA LEU A 22 6.67 -2.85 6.61
C LEU A 22 6.76 -3.17 8.11
N HIS A 23 6.52 -2.18 8.98
CA HIS A 23 6.57 -2.41 10.41
C HIS A 23 5.54 -3.46 10.83
N GLY A 24 5.98 -4.48 11.56
CA GLY A 24 5.13 -5.56 12.03
C GLY A 24 4.19 -5.11 13.14
N ILE A 25 2.90 -5.35 12.95
CA ILE A 25 1.84 -5.14 13.94
C ILE A 25 1.07 -6.45 14.05
N ALA A 26 1.10 -7.09 15.23
CA ALA A 26 0.40 -8.35 15.48
C ALA A 26 0.64 -9.43 14.40
N GLY A 27 1.90 -9.61 13.99
CA GLY A 27 2.32 -10.64 13.04
C GLY A 27 2.12 -10.32 11.55
N LYS A 28 1.64 -9.12 11.19
CA LYS A 28 1.49 -8.66 9.81
C LYS A 28 2.14 -7.28 9.62
N PRO A 29 2.75 -6.95 8.46
CA PRO A 29 3.21 -5.60 8.20
C PRO A 29 2.03 -4.61 8.19
N LEU A 30 2.27 -3.37 8.62
CA LEU A 30 1.27 -2.30 8.72
C LEU A 30 0.44 -2.18 7.44
N ILE A 31 1.09 -2.21 6.27
CA ILE A 31 0.42 -2.07 4.97
C ILE A 31 -0.59 -3.18 4.68
N GLN A 32 -0.35 -4.40 5.18
CA GLN A 32 -1.28 -5.52 5.00
C GLN A 32 -2.58 -5.28 5.77
N HIS A 33 -2.51 -4.68 6.97
CA HIS A 33 -3.72 -4.33 7.72
C HIS A 33 -4.58 -3.34 6.94
N VAL A 34 -3.99 -2.30 6.35
CA VAL A 34 -4.72 -1.30 5.55
C VAL A 34 -5.38 -1.96 4.34
N TRP A 35 -4.64 -2.79 3.60
CA TRP A 35 -5.16 -3.52 2.45
C TRP A 35 -6.32 -4.45 2.81
N GLN A 36 -6.22 -5.18 3.94
CA GLN A 36 -7.31 -6.04 4.43
C GLN A 36 -8.57 -5.24 4.77
N ARG A 37 -8.44 -4.04 5.33
CA ARG A 37 -9.61 -3.17 5.58
C ARG A 37 -10.27 -2.68 4.30
N CYS A 38 -9.50 -2.41 3.25
CA CYS A 38 -10.06 -2.10 1.94
C CYS A 38 -10.84 -3.29 1.36
N LEU A 39 -10.34 -4.53 1.53
CA LEU A 39 -11.08 -5.74 1.12
C LEU A 39 -12.38 -5.91 1.90
N GLU A 40 -12.33 -5.77 3.23
CA GLU A 40 -13.49 -5.90 4.12
C GLU A 40 -14.60 -4.88 3.81
N ALA A 41 -14.23 -3.69 3.30
CA ALA A 41 -15.21 -2.67 2.94
C ALA A 41 -16.13 -3.10 1.79
N ASN A 42 -15.69 -4.01 0.91
CA ASN A 42 -16.47 -4.58 -0.18
C ASN A 42 -17.18 -3.54 -1.11
N ILE A 43 -16.57 -2.37 -1.28
CA ILE A 43 -17.07 -1.28 -2.15
C ILE A 43 -16.12 -0.95 -3.32
N PHE A 44 -14.93 -1.57 -3.35
CA PHE A 44 -13.91 -1.28 -4.34
C PHE A 44 -13.82 -2.41 -5.37
N ASP A 45 -13.83 -2.07 -6.65
CA ASP A 45 -13.59 -3.01 -7.74
C ASP A 45 -12.11 -3.42 -7.81
N ARG A 46 -11.21 -2.52 -7.38
CA ARG A 46 -9.76 -2.73 -7.36
C ARG A 46 -9.12 -2.06 -6.15
N ILE A 47 -8.10 -2.70 -5.61
CA ILE A 47 -7.31 -2.18 -4.49
C ILE A 47 -5.83 -2.30 -4.89
N ILE A 48 -5.14 -1.17 -4.99
CA ILE A 48 -3.77 -1.08 -5.50
C ILE A 48 -2.88 -0.44 -4.44
N VAL A 49 -1.79 -1.10 -4.08
CA VAL A 49 -0.71 -0.49 -3.29
C VAL A 49 0.20 0.29 -4.25
N ALA A 50 0.33 1.59 -4.06
CA ALA A 50 1.22 2.44 -4.85
C ALA A 50 2.47 2.76 -4.01
N THR A 51 3.65 2.33 -4.47
CA THR A 51 4.88 2.45 -3.67
C THR A 51 6.08 2.86 -4.52
N ASP A 52 7.00 3.60 -3.92
CA ASP A 52 8.27 4.01 -4.50
C ASP A 52 9.42 3.02 -4.19
N ASP A 53 9.14 1.92 -3.48
CA ASP A 53 10.16 1.04 -2.93
C ASP A 53 9.88 -0.44 -3.20
N MET A 54 10.89 -1.13 -3.76
CA MET A 54 10.81 -2.54 -4.12
C MET A 54 10.52 -3.46 -2.93
N ARG A 55 10.99 -3.14 -1.72
CA ARG A 55 10.76 -3.97 -0.52
C ARG A 55 9.29 -3.95 -0.12
N ILE A 56 8.65 -2.77 -0.24
CA ILE A 56 7.22 -2.62 -0.01
C ILE A 56 6.44 -3.37 -1.09
N MET A 57 6.87 -3.25 -2.35
CA MET A 57 6.25 -3.94 -3.47
C MET A 57 6.26 -5.46 -3.30
N GLU A 58 7.43 -6.04 -3.02
CA GLU A 58 7.60 -7.49 -2.81
C GLU A 58 6.77 -7.98 -1.63
N THR A 59 6.77 -7.25 -0.51
CA THR A 59 5.96 -7.62 0.66
C THR A 59 4.47 -7.57 0.34
N ALA A 60 4.01 -6.54 -0.39
CA ALA A 60 2.62 -6.40 -0.78
C ALA A 60 2.15 -7.51 -1.73
N PHE A 61 3.01 -7.87 -2.68
CA PHE A 61 2.77 -8.97 -3.59
C PHE A 61 2.62 -10.32 -2.84
N GLN A 62 3.44 -10.57 -1.81
CA GLN A 62 3.38 -11.81 -1.02
C GLN A 62 2.04 -12.03 -0.30
N PHE A 63 1.34 -10.97 0.11
CA PHE A 63 0.00 -11.10 0.70
C PHE A 63 -1.15 -10.97 -0.31
N GLY A 64 -0.84 -10.92 -1.61
CA GLY A 64 -1.83 -10.96 -2.70
C GLY A 64 -2.39 -9.60 -3.11
N ALA A 65 -1.77 -8.49 -2.71
CA ALA A 65 -2.18 -7.18 -3.20
C ALA A 65 -1.76 -6.95 -4.65
N GLU A 66 -2.58 -6.21 -5.39
CA GLU A 66 -2.13 -5.56 -6.61
C GLU A 66 -1.19 -4.41 -6.24
N VAL A 67 -0.09 -4.24 -6.97
CA VAL A 67 0.93 -3.25 -6.66
C VAL A 67 1.35 -2.48 -7.90
N ALA A 68 1.54 -1.17 -7.75
CA ALA A 68 2.15 -0.30 -8.74
C ALA A 68 3.41 0.35 -8.16
N LEU A 69 4.55 0.20 -8.86
CA LEU A 69 5.76 0.96 -8.55
C LEU A 69 5.59 2.39 -9.10
N THR A 70 5.84 3.39 -8.27
CA THR A 70 5.68 4.81 -8.57
C THR A 70 7.00 5.56 -8.51
N SER A 71 7.07 6.76 -9.07
CA SER A 71 8.27 7.59 -8.96
C SER A 71 8.47 8.07 -7.51
N PRO A 72 9.70 8.06 -6.96
CA PRO A 72 10.00 8.70 -5.67
C PRO A 72 9.95 10.23 -5.75
N GLU A 73 9.84 10.81 -6.95
CA GLU A 73 9.90 12.27 -7.20
C GLU A 73 8.53 12.97 -7.06
N HIS A 74 7.46 12.23 -6.73
CA HIS A 74 6.14 12.83 -6.50
C HIS A 74 6.18 13.82 -5.33
N THR A 75 5.91 15.09 -5.62
CA THR A 75 5.89 16.19 -4.62
C THR A 75 4.60 16.23 -3.81
N SER A 76 3.55 15.56 -4.29
CA SER A 76 2.21 15.50 -3.69
C SER A 76 1.65 14.07 -3.79
N GLY A 77 0.62 13.78 -2.99
CA GLY A 77 -0.14 12.53 -3.03
C GLY A 77 -1.43 12.58 -3.87
N THR A 78 -1.67 13.68 -4.59
CA THR A 78 -2.78 13.87 -5.54
C THR A 78 -2.24 13.82 -6.95
#